data_AF-A0A9W6FGE0-F1
#
_entry.id   AF-A0A9W6FGE0-F1
#
_cell.length_a   1.000
_cell.length_b   1.000
_cell.length_c   1.000
_cell.angle_alpha   90.00
_cell.angle_beta   90.00
_cell.angle_gamma   90.00
#
_symmetry.space_group_name_H-M   'P 1'
#
loop_
_entity.id
_entity.type
_entity.pdbx_description
1 polymer ?
#
loop_
_entity_poly.entity_id
_entity_poly.type
_entity_poly.pdbx_seq_one_letter_code
_entity_poly.pdbx_strand_id
1 'polypeptide(L)' 'MGTAKSKGLPRCAAHRDCFANKDGVCVCLGDNDFYGKDCPFYKATAQNDADRQKSYERLVQLGRTDLIEMYKVRVAYGSQ' A
#
# COMPACT_ATOMS: atom_id res chain seq x y z
N MET A 1 -15.72 27.98 -11.34
CA MET A 1 -15.82 26.53 -11.65
C MET A 1 -14.39 26.04 -11.87
N GLY A 2 -13.68 25.48 -10.87
CA GLY A 2 -13.73 24.07 -10.42
C GLY A 2 -13.01 23.17 -11.44
N THR A 3 -11.95 22.38 -11.20
CA THR A 3 -11.42 21.67 -10.02
C THR A 3 -9.92 21.32 -10.24
N ALA A 4 -9.17 21.07 -9.16
CA ALA A 4 -7.73 20.77 -9.17
C ALA A 4 -7.32 19.60 -10.10
N LYS A 5 -6.21 19.74 -10.85
CA LYS A 5 -5.60 18.66 -11.65
C LYS A 5 -5.00 17.59 -10.74
N SER A 6 -5.52 16.37 -10.80
CA SER A 6 -4.82 15.16 -10.37
C SER A 6 -3.56 14.94 -11.23
N LYS A 7 -2.41 15.45 -10.81
CA LYS A 7 -1.15 15.23 -11.55
C LYS A 7 -0.62 13.80 -11.35
N GLY A 8 -1.02 12.90 -12.25
CA GLY A 8 -0.09 11.99 -12.94
C GLY A 8 0.47 10.77 -12.21
N LEU A 9 -0.29 10.06 -11.39
CA LEU A 9 0.15 8.74 -10.92
C LEU A 9 0.27 7.75 -12.10
N PRO A 10 1.29 6.89 -12.12
CA PRO A 10 1.52 5.99 -13.24
C PRO A 10 0.45 4.87 -13.27
N ARG A 11 -0.08 4.60 -14.46
CA ARG A 11 -1.07 3.53 -14.68
C ARG A 11 -0.41 2.17 -14.56
N CYS A 12 -1.00 1.26 -13.80
CA CYS A 12 -0.51 -0.11 -13.65
C CYS A 12 -1.62 -1.11 -14.03
N ALA A 13 -1.46 -1.74 -15.20
CA ALA A 13 -2.36 -2.79 -15.68
C ALA A 13 -1.83 -4.22 -15.39
N ALA A 14 -0.53 -4.37 -15.12
CA ALA A 14 0.11 -5.67 -14.92
C ALA A 14 -0.29 -6.34 -13.59
N HIS A 15 -0.32 -5.57 -12.51
CA HIS A 15 -0.53 -6.10 -11.15
C HIS A 15 -1.73 -5.43 -10.47
N ARG A 16 -2.93 -5.91 -10.79
CA ARG A 16 -4.19 -5.36 -10.24
C ARG A 16 -4.42 -5.69 -8.76
N ASP A 17 -3.78 -6.73 -8.26
CA ASP A 17 -3.84 -7.18 -6.87
C ASP A 17 -2.73 -6.60 -5.98
N CYS A 18 -1.83 -5.80 -6.55
CA CYS A 18 -0.78 -5.12 -5.80
C CYS A 18 -1.38 -4.20 -4.72
N PHE A 19 -0.81 -4.21 -3.52
CA PHE A 19 -1.27 -3.35 -2.41
C PHE A 19 -1.30 -1.85 -2.76
N ALA A 20 -0.41 -1.45 -3.67
CA ALA A 20 -0.26 -0.09 -4.17
C ALA A 20 -1.13 0.20 -5.40
N ASN A 21 -1.81 -0.79 -5.98
CA ASN A 21 -2.72 -0.57 -7.10
C ASN A 21 -4.09 -0.14 -6.56
N LYS A 22 -4.52 1.07 -6.91
CA LYS A 22 -5.86 1.60 -6.64
C LYS A 22 -6.48 1.99 -7.97
N ASP A 23 -7.56 1.33 -8.36
CA ASP A 23 -8.28 1.59 -9.62
C ASP A 23 -7.39 1.60 -10.88
N GLY A 24 -6.36 0.74 -10.91
CA GLY A 24 -5.43 0.64 -12.04
C GLY A 24 -4.32 1.69 -12.06
N VAL A 25 -4.12 2.44 -10.97
CA VAL A 25 -2.96 3.34 -10.80
C VAL A 25 -2.09 2.92 -9.62
N CYS A 26 -0.77 3.08 -9.75
CA CYS A 26 0.16 2.86 -8.65
C CYS A 26 0.19 4.12 -7.77
N VAL A 27 -0.15 3.99 -6.49
CA VAL A 27 -0.15 5.12 -5.54
C VAL A 27 1.16 5.24 -4.76
N CYS A 28 2.10 4.30 -4.91
CA CYS A 28 3.35 4.28 -4.16
C CYS A 28 4.55 4.85 -4.93
N LEU A 29 4.51 4.83 -6.26
CA LEU A 29 5.63 5.25 -7.10
C LEU A 29 5.21 6.43 -7.99
N GLY A 30 6.16 7.32 -8.28
CA GLY A 30 5.96 8.40 -9.26
C GLY A 30 6.11 7.95 -10.72
N ASP A 31 6.74 6.79 -10.94
CA ASP A 31 6.95 6.15 -12.24
C ASP A 31 6.91 4.62 -12.08
N ASN A 32 6.47 3.91 -13.11
CA ASN A 32 6.44 2.46 -13.15
C ASN A 32 6.96 1.86 -14.47
N ASP A 33 7.70 2.64 -15.28
CA ASP A 33 8.51 2.10 -16.35
C ASP A 33 9.80 1.48 -15.78
N PHE A 34 9.94 0.18 -15.95
CA PHE A 34 11.13 -0.58 -15.53
C PHE A 34 11.89 -1.13 -16.73
N TYR A 35 11.91 -0.40 -17.86
CA TYR A 35 12.60 -0.78 -19.10
C TYR A 35 12.12 -2.11 -19.65
N GLY A 36 10.79 -2.30 -19.67
CA GLY A 36 10.15 -3.54 -20.11
C GLY A 36 10.27 -4.73 -19.13
N LYS A 37 10.84 -4.53 -17.95
CA LYS A 37 10.87 -5.53 -16.88
C LYS A 37 9.61 -5.42 -16.00
N ASP A 38 9.36 -6.49 -15.24
CA ASP A 38 8.30 -6.48 -14.26
C ASP A 38 8.63 -5.58 -13.04
N CYS A 39 7.60 -5.11 -12.34
CA CYS A 39 7.76 -4.21 -11.21
C CYS A 39 8.51 -4.89 -10.04
N PRO A 40 9.72 -4.43 -9.67
CA PRO A 40 10.50 -5.05 -8.60
C PRO A 40 9.92 -4.79 -7.21
N PHE A 41 8.99 -3.84 -7.09
CA PHE A 41 8.29 -3.48 -5.86
C PHE A 41 6.90 -4.11 -5.77
N TYR A 42 6.54 -4.99 -6.70
CA TYR A 42 5.28 -5.68 -6.68
C TYR A 42 5.13 -6.49 -5.39
N LYS A 43 3.99 -6.30 -4.72
CA LYS A 43 3.57 -7.11 -3.59
C LYS A 43 2.05 -7.23 -3.60
N ALA A 44 1.53 -8.44 -3.62
CA ALA A 44 0.09 -8.68 -3.52
C ALA A 44 -0.48 -8.09 -2.22
N THR A 45 -1.72 -7.61 -2.26
CA THR A 45 -2.42 -7.05 -1.09
C THR A 45 -2.43 -8.01 0.09
N ALA A 46 -2.73 -9.29 -0.17
CA ALA A 46 -2.74 -10.33 0.87
C ALA A 46 -1.36 -10.52 1.53
N GLN A 47 -0.28 -10.48 0.76
CA GLN A 47 1.08 -10.59 1.30
C GLN A 47 1.41 -9.37 2.17
N ASN A 48 1.06 -8.17 1.71
CA ASN A 48 1.26 -6.94 2.48
C ASN A 48 0.49 -6.95 3.81
N ASP A 49 -0.75 -7.41 3.80
CA ASP A 49 -1.56 -7.50 5.02
C ASP A 49 -1.01 -8.54 6.01
N ALA A 50 -0.53 -9.69 5.52
CA ALA A 50 0.14 -10.68 6.35
C ALA A 50 1.44 -10.13 6.98
N ASP A 51 2.26 -9.39 6.23
CA ASP A 51 3.47 -8.75 6.74
C ASP A 51 3.14 -7.68 7.79
N ARG A 52 2.06 -6.92 7.59
CA ARG A 52 1.57 -5.93 8.56
C ARG A 52 1.09 -6.60 9.85
N GLN A 53 0.37 -7.70 9.75
CA GLN A 53 -0.10 -8.46 10.91
C GLN A 53 1.07 -9.00 11.75
N LYS A 54 2.08 -9.60 11.11
CA LYS A 54 3.31 -10.04 11.79
C LYS A 54 4.03 -8.89 12.50
N SER A 55 4.11 -7.73 11.85
CA SER A 55 4.73 -6.54 12.43
C SER A 55 3.96 -6.04 13.65
N TYR A 56 2.63 -6.04 13.58
CA TYR A 56 1.75 -5.71 14.71
C TYR A 56 1.96 -6.67 15.88
N GLU A 57 1.91 -7.98 15.65
CA GLU A 57 2.13 -9.00 16.68
C GLU A 57 3.49 -8.83 17.35
N ARG A 58 4.53 -8.51 16.58
CA ARG A 58 5.86 -8.25 17.11
C ARG A 58 5.89 -7.02 18.03
N LEU A 59 5.22 -5.94 17.66
CA LEU A 59 5.14 -4.73 18.51
C LEU A 59 4.39 -5.01 19.81
N VAL A 60 3.32 -5.80 19.76
CA VAL A 60 2.58 -6.26 20.96
C VAL A 60 3.50 -7.08 21.87
N GLN A 61 4.25 -8.04 21.32
CA GLN A 61 5.19 -8.86 22.10
C GLN A 61 6.30 -8.03 22.78
N LEU A 62 6.73 -6.93 22.14
CA LEU A 62 7.73 -6.03 22.70
C LEU A 62 7.14 -5.00 23.68
N GLY A 63 5.82 -5.02 23.93
CA GLY A 63 5.15 -4.03 24.76
C GLY A 63 5.16 -2.61 24.16
N ARG A 64 5.42 -2.47 22.85
CA ARG A 64 5.48 -1.19 22.14
C ARG A 64 4.11 -0.74 21.63
N THR A 65 3.13 -0.79 22.52
CA THR A 65 1.76 -0.33 22.26
C THR A 65 1.71 1.17 21.97
N ASP A 66 2.67 1.94 22.50
CA ASP A 66 2.89 3.35 22.17
C ASP A 66 3.05 3.61 20.66
N LEU A 67 3.82 2.76 19.97
CA LEU A 67 4.03 2.89 18.53
C LEU A 67 2.78 2.52 17.74
N ILE A 68 2.06 1.49 18.19
CA ILE A 68 0.79 1.09 17.59
C ILE A 68 -0.21 2.25 17.69
N GLU A 69 -0.31 2.89 18.86
CA GLU A 69 -1.22 4.00 19.13
C GLU A 69 -0.86 5.27 18.36
N MET A 70 0.43 5.63 18.34
CA MET A 70 0.92 6.84 17.67
C MET A 70 0.72 6.78 16.16
N TYR A 71 0.96 5.62 15.55
CA TYR A 71 0.86 5.42 14.11
C TYR A 71 -0.46 4.73 13.71
N LYS A 72 -1.51 4.81 14.53
CA LYS A 72 -2.86 4.37 14.14
C LYS A 72 -3.28 5.06 12.85
N VAL A 73 -3.01 4.40 11.72
CA VAL A 73 -3.59 4.73 10.42
C VAL A 73 -5.09 4.52 10.62
N ARG A 74 -5.84 5.60 10.62
CA ARG A 74 -7.30 5.58 10.67
C ARG A 74 -7.82 4.57 9.63
N VAL A 75 -8.68 3.66 10.10
CA VAL A 75 -9.66 2.82 9.37
C VAL A 75 -9.21 1.42 8.89
N ALA A 76 -9.73 0.42 9.62
CA ALA A 76 -10.23 -0.91 9.24
C ALA A 76 -9.51 -1.75 8.17
N TYR A 77 -8.91 -2.86 8.61
CA TYR A 77 -8.79 -4.07 7.79
C TYR A 77 -9.50 -5.19 8.55
N GLY A 78 -10.80 -5.35 8.27
CA GLY A 78 -11.66 -6.34 8.94
C GLY A 78 -13.12 -5.92 9.10
N SER A 79 -13.82 -5.59 8.01
CA SER A 79 -15.26 -5.81 7.78
C SER A 79 -15.72 -4.98 6.58
N GLN A 80 -15.96 -5.67 5.46
CA GLN A 80 -17.14 -5.42 4.63
C GLN A 80 -17.64 -6.76 4.13
#